data_AF-A0A538C9M3-F1
#
_entry.id   AF-A0A538C9M3-F1
#
_cell.length_a   1.000
_cell.length_b   1.000
_cell.length_c   1.000
_cell.angle_alpha   90.00
_cell.angle_beta   90.00
_cell.angle_gamma   90.00
#
_symmetry.space_group_name_H-M   'P 1'
#
loop_
_entity.id
_entity.type
_entity.pdbx_description
1 polymer ?
#
loop_
_entity_poly.entity_id
_entity_poly.type
_entity_poly.pdbx_seq_one_letter_code
_entity_poly.pdbx_strand_id
1 'polypeptide(L)'
;MAEDAFLEALTVLETVLADNADRAKLIKRRIARLRASRAKGMLYTESVISEDGPLIVQLVTDSATELDTCGAEVRRTEAQALHDEGLTMAQIAERFGVTRQRVSTLLRQARA
;
A
#
# COMPACT_ATOMS: atom_id res chain seq x y z
N MET A 1 4.23 29.49 3.11
CA MET A 1 3.30 28.67 2.31
C MET A 1 3.63 27.25 2.70
N ALA A 2 2.75 26.58 3.45
CA ALA A 2 2.99 25.18 3.77
C ALA A 2 3.07 24.43 2.43
N GLU A 3 4.17 23.74 2.22
CA GLU A 3 4.30 22.78 1.12
C GLU A 3 3.09 21.84 1.20
N ASP A 4 2.46 21.57 0.06
CA ASP A 4 1.20 20.82 0.03
C ASP A 4 1.50 19.35 0.39
N ALA A 5 1.45 19.04 1.68
CA ALA A 5 1.76 17.73 2.22
C ALA A 5 0.87 16.63 1.64
N PHE A 6 -0.31 16.98 1.11
CA PHE A 6 -1.15 16.02 0.40
C PHE A 6 -0.57 15.72 -0.98
N LEU A 7 -0.14 16.72 -1.74
CA LEU A 7 0.55 16.51 -3.02
C LEU A 7 1.85 15.72 -2.84
N GLU A 8 2.64 16.00 -1.80
CA GLU A 8 3.84 15.21 -1.48
C GLU A 8 3.51 13.75 -1.20
N ALA A 9 2.48 13.49 -0.37
CA ALA A 9 2.02 12.14 -0.08
C ALA A 9 1.54 11.40 -1.35
N LEU A 10 0.93 12.11 -2.31
CA LEU A 10 0.56 11.54 -3.60
C LEU A 10 1.77 11.21 -4.46
N THR A 11 2.81 12.04 -4.50
CA THR A 11 4.07 11.73 -5.21
C THR A 11 4.75 10.49 -4.62
N VAL A 12 4.76 10.35 -3.30
CA VAL A 12 5.26 9.14 -2.64
C VAL A 12 4.40 7.92 -3.02
N LEU A 13 3.07 8.06 -3.02
CA LEU A 13 2.17 6.98 -3.42
C LEU A 13 2.40 6.54 -4.87
N GLU A 14 2.61 7.47 -5.80
CA GLU A 14 2.94 7.14 -7.19
C GLU A 14 4.21 6.28 -7.29
N THR A 15 5.24 6.64 -6.52
CA THR A 15 6.50 5.87 -6.47
C THR A 15 6.27 4.47 -5.90
N VAL A 16 5.57 4.36 -4.77
CA VAL A 16 5.24 3.07 -4.13
C VAL A 16 4.38 2.20 -5.04
N LEU A 17 3.44 2.78 -5.77
CA LEU A 17 2.61 2.05 -6.75
C LEU A 17 3.44 1.52 -7.92
N ALA A 18 4.42 2.28 -8.40
CA ALA A 18 5.33 1.83 -9.45
C ALA A 18 6.18 0.63 -8.97
N ASP A 19 6.79 0.73 -7.80
CA ASP A 19 7.57 -0.35 -7.20
C ASP A 19 6.72 -1.60 -6.94
N ASN A 20 5.50 -1.40 -6.45
CA ASN A 20 4.57 -2.48 -6.22
C ASN A 20 4.10 -3.14 -7.54
N ALA A 21 3.94 -2.38 -8.62
CA ALA A 21 3.65 -2.93 -9.94
C ALA A 21 4.80 -3.84 -10.42
N ASP A 22 6.05 -3.47 -10.15
CA ASP A 22 7.21 -4.30 -10.48
C ASP A 22 7.30 -5.56 -9.60
N ARG A 23 6.99 -5.47 -8.30
CA ARG A 23 6.83 -6.66 -7.44
C ARG A 23 5.70 -7.56 -7.92
N ALA A 24 4.56 -7.01 -8.32
CA ALA A 24 3.45 -7.78 -8.86
C ALA A 24 3.86 -8.54 -10.14
N LYS A 25 4.67 -7.93 -11.03
CA LYS A 25 5.26 -8.63 -12.18
C LYS A 25 6.18 -9.77 -11.73
N LEU A 26 7.00 -9.57 -10.71
CA LEU A 26 7.88 -10.62 -10.16
C LEU A 26 7.07 -11.79 -9.57
N ILE A 27 6.04 -11.49 -8.77
CA ILE A 27 5.11 -12.50 -8.22
C ILE A 27 4.49 -13.33 -9.34
N LYS A 28 3.97 -12.69 -10.40
CA LYS A 28 3.41 -13.41 -11.57
C LYS A 28 4.43 -14.33 -12.24
N ARG A 29 5.68 -13.88 -12.42
CA ARG A 29 6.76 -14.71 -12.98
C ARG A 29 7.06 -15.92 -12.10
N ARG A 30 7.12 -15.75 -10.77
CA ARG A 30 7.35 -16.85 -9.83
C ARG A 30 6.19 -17.85 -9.83
N ILE A 31 4.94 -17.38 -9.83
CA ILE A 31 3.76 -18.25 -9.96
C ILE A 31 3.84 -19.10 -11.24
N ALA A 32 4.22 -18.50 -12.37
CA ALA A 32 4.36 -19.22 -13.63
C ALA A 32 5.44 -20.32 -13.56
N ARG A 33 6.61 -20.02 -12.96
CA ARG A 33 7.68 -21.00 -12.76
C ARG A 33 7.25 -22.13 -11.84
N LEU A 34 6.63 -21.82 -10.70
CA LEU A 34 6.14 -22.82 -9.76
C LEU A 34 5.12 -23.76 -10.42
N ARG A 35 4.19 -23.21 -11.21
CA ARG A 35 3.24 -24.02 -12.00
C ARG A 35 3.95 -24.93 -13.01
N ALA A 36 4.95 -24.42 -13.71
CA ALA A 36 5.74 -25.20 -14.67
C ALA A 36 6.55 -26.32 -13.98
N SER A 37 7.16 -26.05 -12.81
CA SER A 37 7.87 -27.07 -12.03
C SER A 37 6.92 -28.16 -11.53
N ARG A 38 5.74 -27.76 -11.05
CA ARG A 38 4.70 -28.70 -10.60
C ARG A 38 4.17 -29.57 -11.73
N ALA A 39 3.99 -29.02 -12.93
CA ALA A 39 3.59 -29.80 -14.11
C ALA A 39 4.62 -30.88 -14.49
N LYS A 40 5.90 -30.70 -14.10
CA LYS A 40 6.98 -31.68 -14.29
C LYS A 40 7.13 -32.66 -13.12
N GLY A 41 6.25 -32.60 -12.12
CA GLY A 41 6.27 -33.51 -10.95
C GLY A 41 7.21 -33.11 -9.82
N MET A 42 7.96 -32.01 -9.92
CA MET A 42 8.87 -31.55 -8.84
C MET A 42 8.11 -31.21 -7.57
N LEU A 43 8.66 -31.55 -6.40
CA LEU A 43 8.05 -31.22 -5.11
C LEU A 43 8.11 -29.71 -4.83
N TYR A 44 7.20 -29.22 -3.98
CA TYR A 44 7.20 -27.82 -3.57
C TYR A 44 8.46 -27.46 -2.78
N THR A 45 8.95 -28.36 -1.92
CA THR A 45 10.18 -28.18 -1.15
C THR A 45 11.38 -27.97 -2.07
N GLU A 46 11.50 -28.75 -3.14
CA GLU A 46 12.57 -28.62 -4.13
C GLU A 46 12.43 -27.34 -4.97
N SER A 47 11.20 -27.01 -5.37
CA SER A 47 10.93 -25.82 -6.19
C SER A 47 11.16 -24.51 -5.42
N VAL A 48 10.73 -24.45 -4.15
CA VAL A 48 10.82 -23.26 -3.29
C VAL A 48 12.23 -23.05 -2.76
N ILE A 49 12.98 -24.11 -2.45
CA ILE A 49 14.37 -24.01 -2.00
C ILE A 49 15.30 -23.61 -3.17
N SER A 50 14.97 -24.02 -4.41
CA SER A 50 15.76 -23.67 -5.61
C SER A 50 15.56 -22.24 -6.11
N GLU A 51 14.64 -21.48 -5.52
CA GLU A 51 14.34 -20.12 -5.96
C GLU A 51 15.34 -19.11 -5.38
N ASP A 52 16.25 -18.58 -6.21
CA ASP A 52 17.06 -17.41 -5.83
C ASP A 52 16.15 -16.17 -5.60
N GLY A 53 16.20 -15.60 -4.40
CA GLY A 53 15.51 -14.35 -4.02
C GLY A 53 14.23 -14.54 -3.18
N PRO A 54 13.50 -13.44 -2.92
CA PRO A 54 12.38 -13.45 -1.96
C PRO A 54 11.22 -14.33 -2.41
N LEU A 55 10.64 -15.06 -1.45
CA LEU A 55 9.49 -15.93 -1.66
C LEU A 55 8.24 -15.14 -2.07
N ILE A 56 7.31 -15.79 -2.77
CA ILE A 56 6.01 -15.18 -3.13
C ILE A 56 5.31 -14.61 -1.89
N VAL A 57 5.33 -15.34 -0.77
CA VAL A 57 4.69 -14.89 0.48
C VAL A 57 5.35 -13.62 1.03
N GLN A 58 6.68 -13.53 0.96
CA GLN A 58 7.41 -12.32 1.38
C GLN A 58 7.07 -11.15 0.48
N LEU A 59 7.11 -11.34 -0.84
CA LEU A 59 6.75 -10.30 -1.81
C LEU A 59 5.33 -9.77 -1.61
N VAL A 60 4.35 -10.65 -1.31
CA VAL A 60 2.96 -10.23 -1.01
C VAL A 60 2.90 -9.43 0.30
N THR A 61 3.59 -9.88 1.34
CA THR A 61 3.65 -9.17 2.62
C THR A 61 4.30 -7.79 2.47
N ASP A 62 5.42 -7.70 1.75
CA ASP A 62 6.14 -6.44 1.53
C ASP A 62 5.27 -5.45 0.73
N SER A 63 4.64 -5.94 -0.35
CA SER A 63 3.70 -5.16 -1.15
C SER A 63 2.51 -4.61 -0.34
N ALA A 64 1.91 -5.43 0.54
CA ALA A 64 0.81 -4.99 1.38
C ALA A 64 1.27 -3.97 2.44
N THR A 65 2.41 -4.23 3.07
CA THR A 65 2.97 -3.36 4.12
C THR A 65 3.27 -1.96 3.60
N GLU A 66 3.94 -1.85 2.45
CA GLU A 66 4.28 -0.54 1.87
C GLU A 66 3.03 0.25 1.45
N LEU A 67 2.04 -0.43 0.85
CA LEU A 67 0.77 0.21 0.50
C LEU A 67 0.01 0.68 1.73
N ASP A 68 0.00 -0.10 2.82
CA ASP A 68 -0.68 0.27 4.06
C ASP A 68 -0.02 1.49 4.72
N THR A 69 1.31 1.51 4.78
CA THR A 69 2.09 2.63 5.32
C THR A 69 1.85 3.90 4.48
N CYS A 70 2.04 3.83 3.17
CA CYS A 70 1.85 4.99 2.30
C CYS A 70 0.38 5.46 2.27
N GLY A 71 -0.57 4.53 2.21
CA GLY A 71 -1.99 4.85 2.26
C GLY A 71 -2.42 5.49 3.58
N ALA A 72 -1.74 5.21 4.71
CA ALA A 72 -1.99 5.88 5.97
C ALA A 72 -1.56 7.35 5.94
N GLU A 73 -0.41 7.65 5.32
CA GLU A 73 0.04 9.03 5.07
C GLU A 73 -0.97 9.80 4.23
N VAL A 74 -1.35 9.26 3.07
CA VAL A 74 -2.29 9.89 2.13
C VAL A 74 -3.62 10.21 2.79
N ARG A 75 -4.23 9.25 3.50
CA ARG A 75 -5.51 9.48 4.19
C ARG A 75 -5.41 10.57 5.25
N ARG A 76 -4.27 10.70 5.92
CA ARG A 76 -4.07 11.72 6.95
C ARG A 76 -3.92 13.10 6.32
N THR A 77 -3.06 13.24 5.31
CA THR A 77 -2.80 14.53 4.66
C THR A 77 -4.04 15.01 3.89
N GLU A 78 -4.77 14.11 3.22
CA GLU A 78 -6.04 14.44 2.56
C GLU A 78 -7.10 14.89 3.57
N ALA A 79 -7.26 14.17 4.70
CA ALA A 79 -8.21 14.58 5.73
C ALA A 79 -7.88 15.97 6.29
N GLN A 80 -6.59 16.26 6.50
CA GLN A 80 -6.14 17.56 7.00
C GLN A 80 -6.40 18.68 5.97
N ALA A 81 -6.04 18.46 4.70
CA ALA A 81 -6.29 19.41 3.62
C ALA A 81 -7.78 19.74 3.48
N LEU A 82 -8.64 18.71 3.43
CA LEU A 82 -10.10 18.89 3.35
C LEU A 82 -10.67 19.64 4.56
N HIS A 83 -10.15 19.36 5.76
CA HIS A 83 -10.58 20.06 6.97
C HIS A 83 -10.17 21.53 6.94
N ASP A 84 -8.97 21.85 6.44
CA ASP A 84 -8.48 23.21 6.31
C ASP A 84 -9.23 24.00 5.22
N GLU A 85 -9.77 23.32 4.20
CA GLU A 85 -10.72 23.85 3.23
C GLU A 85 -12.15 24.03 3.79
N GLY A 86 -12.39 23.65 5.05
CA GLY A 86 -13.64 23.89 5.76
C GLY A 86 -14.62 22.73 5.81
N LEU A 87 -14.25 21.53 5.33
CA LEU A 87 -15.10 20.36 5.49
C LEU A 87 -15.16 19.90 6.95
N THR A 88 -16.37 19.56 7.39
CA THR A 88 -16.56 18.98 8.72
C THR A 88 -16.07 17.52 8.76
N MET A 89 -15.72 17.04 9.95
CA MET A 89 -15.31 15.64 10.15
C MET A 89 -16.38 14.62 9.70
N ALA A 90 -17.66 15.00 9.74
CA ALA A 90 -18.76 14.14 9.30
C ALA A 90 -18.77 13.99 7.76
N GLN A 91 -18.60 15.09 7.03
CA GLN A 91 -18.50 15.09 5.56
C GLN A 91 -17.26 14.33 5.08
N ILE A 92 -16.13 14.49 5.76
CA ILE A 92 -14.90 13.75 5.46
C ILE A 92 -15.12 12.24 5.71
N ALA A 93 -15.77 11.88 6.83
CA ALA A 93 -16.05 10.49 7.17
C ALA A 93 -16.94 9.79 6.12
N GLU A 94 -18.00 10.48 5.69
CA GLU A 94 -18.89 10.02 4.62
C GLU A 94 -18.11 9.81 3.31
N ARG A 95 -17.30 10.79 2.89
CA ARG A 95 -16.48 10.70 1.66
C ARG A 95 -15.48 9.54 1.71
N PHE A 96 -14.85 9.32 2.86
CA PHE A 96 -13.84 8.27 3.03
C PHE A 96 -14.45 6.89 3.28
N GLY A 97 -15.77 6.80 3.50
CA GLY A 97 -16.42 5.54 3.88
C GLY A 97 -15.96 5.02 5.25
N VAL A 98 -15.59 5.93 6.17
CA VAL A 98 -15.11 5.59 7.52
C VAL A 98 -15.96 6.28 8.59
N THR A 99 -15.71 5.96 9.86
CA THR A 99 -16.41 6.62 10.97
C THR A 99 -15.84 8.02 11.27
N ARG A 100 -16.65 8.89 11.87
CA ARG A 100 -16.19 10.20 12.37
C ARG A 100 -15.03 10.08 13.36
N GLN A 101 -15.01 9.03 14.19
CA GLN A 101 -13.91 8.74 15.13
C GLN A 101 -12.60 8.42 14.40
N ARG A 102 -12.67 7.72 13.25
CA ARG A 102 -11.50 7.46 12.41
C ARG A 102 -10.91 8.75 11.87
N VAL A 103 -11.75 9.65 11.35
CA VAL A 103 -11.32 10.99 10.89
C VAL A 103 -10.71 11.81 12.04
N SER A 104 -11.30 11.77 13.23
CA SER A 104 -10.72 12.43 14.42
C SER A 104 -9.31 11.95 14.73
N THR A 105 -9.05 10.65 14.56
CA THR A 105 -7.71 10.09 14.79
C THR A 105 -6.73 10.54 13.71
N LEU A 106 -7.15 10.57 12.43
CA LEU A 106 -6.32 11.08 11.33
C LEU A 106 -5.91 12.54 11.56
N LEU A 107 -6.87 13.41 11.88
CA LEU A 107 -6.62 14.83 12.15
C LEU A 107 -5.75 15.06 13.39
N ARG A 108 -5.90 14.23 14.44
CA ARG A 108 -5.03 14.31 15.62
C ARG A 108 -3.58 13.92 15.28
N GLN A 109 -3.40 12.90 14.45
CA GLN A 109 -2.07 12.46 14.01
C GLN A 109 -1.40 13.44 13.06
N ALA A 110 -2.16 14.24 12.30
CA ALA A 110 -1.62 15.28 11.42
C ALA A 110 -1.05 16.49 12.16
N ARG A 111 -1.49 16.71 13.41
CA ARG A 111 -1.09 17.86 14.24
C ARG A 111 0.05 17.54 15.21
N ALA A 112 0.43 16.26 15.33
CA ALA A 112 1.44 15.76 16.24
C ALA A 112 2.79 15.66 15.52
#